data_AF-A0A897N3G1-F1
#
_entry.id   AF-A0A897N3G1-F1
#
_cell.length_a   1.000
_cell.length_b   1.000
_cell.length_c   1.000
_cell.angle_alpha   90.00
_cell.angle_beta   90.00
_cell.angle_gamma   90.00
#
_symmetry.space_group_name_H-M   'P 1'
#
loop_
_entity.id
_entity.type
_entity.pdbx_description
1 polymer ?
#
loop_
_entity_poly.entity_id
_entity_poly.type
_entity_poly.pdbx_seq_one_letter_code
_entity_poly.pdbx_strand_id
1 'polypeptide(L)'
;MDAATARLAADGGADFRRGVYRAADSEAIDSFDQIDDAVRKIDELDGPANRRAKLLVYETDGPGVKLVDDMDRADLRTLFQSVESRDTLARLSRQFDAGTVESRHLDEITDLLDSGDMDGADLGRFSQILDQRDSDPMIDSEVGADDLLTAVRKNSDLSDTRFTLKDQKSRVRWLEDGNSQAGWKHILQRHENQFYDLPGISTRDDIQHLVYRTIKEGKAYPDPDEGTVYIMNVGSDSKVMVLVGGNGYVVTARPGTPSWFEK
;
A
#
# COMPACT_ATOMS: atom_id res chain seq x y z
N MET A 1 25.24 -34.91 -11.06
CA MET A 1 24.75 -34.16 -9.88
C MET A 1 24.28 -35.17 -8.86
N ASP A 2 24.78 -35.09 -7.62
CA ASP A 2 24.26 -35.93 -6.54
C ASP A 2 22.93 -35.36 -5.97
N ALA A 3 22.20 -36.17 -5.22
CA ALA A 3 20.89 -35.81 -4.67
C ALA A 3 20.96 -34.66 -3.65
N ALA A 4 22.11 -34.44 -3.01
CA ALA A 4 22.31 -33.34 -2.07
C ALA A 4 22.48 -32.01 -2.81
N THR A 5 23.22 -32.00 -3.92
CA THR A 5 23.41 -30.85 -4.81
C THR A 5 22.12 -30.49 -5.52
N ALA A 6 21.32 -31.49 -5.92
CA ALA A 6 19.99 -31.28 -6.49
C ALA A 6 19.01 -30.68 -5.47
N ARG A 7 19.03 -31.11 -4.20
CA ARG A 7 18.24 -30.50 -3.11
C ARG A 7 18.70 -29.09 -2.77
N LEU A 8 20.01 -28.87 -2.64
CA LEU A 8 20.60 -27.54 -2.41
C LEU A 8 20.24 -26.54 -3.52
N ALA A 9 20.16 -26.99 -4.77
CA ALA A 9 19.70 -26.17 -5.89
C ALA A 9 18.17 -25.97 -5.87
N ALA A 10 17.40 -27.01 -5.53
CA ALA A 10 15.94 -26.93 -5.45
C ALA A 10 15.45 -26.07 -4.27
N ASP A 11 16.21 -25.94 -3.19
CA ASP A 11 15.86 -25.20 -1.98
C ASP A 11 16.48 -23.80 -1.91
N GLY A 12 17.14 -23.35 -2.99
CA GLY A 12 17.74 -22.02 -3.09
C GLY A 12 19.05 -21.84 -2.32
N GLY A 13 19.67 -22.90 -1.81
CA GLY A 13 20.85 -22.81 -0.94
C GLY A 13 22.15 -22.34 -1.63
N ALA A 14 22.27 -22.51 -2.96
CA ALA A 14 23.39 -21.93 -3.72
C ALA A 14 23.19 -20.42 -3.93
N ASP A 15 21.96 -20.01 -4.29
CA ASP A 15 21.60 -18.62 -4.49
C ASP A 15 21.63 -17.84 -3.16
N PHE A 16 21.14 -18.44 -2.07
CA PHE A 16 21.21 -17.88 -0.73
C PHE A 16 22.64 -17.52 -0.33
N ARG A 17 23.59 -18.46 -0.49
CA ARG A 17 25.02 -18.20 -0.17
C ARG A 17 25.58 -17.07 -1.02
N ARG A 18 25.22 -16.99 -2.31
CA ARG A 18 25.60 -15.86 -3.17
C ARG A 18 24.99 -14.54 -2.69
N GLY A 19 23.74 -14.57 -2.24
CA GLY A 19 23.07 -13.42 -1.61
C GLY A 19 23.80 -12.94 -0.37
N VAL A 20 24.17 -13.85 0.53
CA VAL A 20 24.95 -13.55 1.74
C VAL A 20 26.29 -12.88 1.40
N TYR A 21 27.03 -13.40 0.42
CA TYR A 21 28.28 -12.76 0.00
C TYR A 21 28.08 -11.35 -0.57
N ARG A 22 27.01 -11.13 -1.36
CA ARG A 22 26.70 -9.79 -1.87
C ARG A 22 26.26 -8.83 -0.77
N ALA A 23 25.52 -9.33 0.22
CA ALA A 23 25.13 -8.53 1.38
C ALA A 23 26.36 -8.10 2.20
N ALA A 24 27.37 -8.96 2.35
CA ALA A 24 28.62 -8.61 3.02
C ALA A 24 29.39 -7.44 2.38
N ASP A 25 29.22 -7.26 1.07
CA ASP A 25 29.83 -6.15 0.31
C ASP A 25 28.87 -4.94 0.16
N SER A 26 27.67 -5.00 0.78
CA SER A 26 26.61 -4.00 0.63
C SER A 26 26.71 -2.89 1.66
N GLU A 27 26.39 -1.66 1.24
CA GLU A 27 26.27 -0.50 2.14
C GLU A 27 25.04 -0.58 3.06
N ALA A 28 24.09 -1.50 2.78
CA ALA A 28 22.90 -1.69 3.61
C ALA A 28 23.21 -2.40 4.95
N ILE A 29 24.35 -3.10 5.04
CA ILE A 29 24.74 -3.88 6.22
C ILE A 29 25.68 -3.07 7.10
N ASP A 30 25.32 -2.93 8.37
CA ASP A 30 26.07 -2.18 9.38
C ASP A 30 27.16 -3.05 10.02
N SER A 31 26.96 -4.38 10.09
CA SER A 31 27.97 -5.31 10.62
C SER A 31 27.78 -6.77 10.15
N PHE A 32 28.85 -7.56 10.23
CA PHE A 32 28.81 -9.00 9.97
C PHE A 32 27.90 -9.77 10.96
N ASP A 33 27.72 -9.25 12.17
CA ASP A 33 26.85 -9.88 13.17
C ASP A 33 25.40 -9.95 12.66
N GLN A 34 24.94 -8.94 11.91
CA GLN A 34 23.60 -8.93 11.29
C GLN A 34 23.43 -10.05 10.26
N ILE A 35 24.51 -10.35 9.52
CA ILE A 35 24.49 -11.44 8.54
C ILE A 35 24.36 -12.78 9.26
N ASP A 36 25.15 -12.97 10.32
CA ASP A 36 25.14 -14.21 11.10
C ASP A 36 23.78 -14.42 11.79
N ASP A 37 23.20 -13.37 12.36
CA ASP A 37 21.88 -13.42 13.00
C ASP A 37 20.76 -13.67 11.98
N ALA A 38 20.78 -13.00 10.82
CA ALA A 38 19.82 -13.26 9.75
C ALA A 38 19.92 -14.70 9.21
N VAL A 39 21.14 -15.22 8.98
CA VAL A 39 21.35 -16.60 8.53
C VAL A 39 20.80 -17.60 9.56
N ARG A 40 21.09 -17.38 10.85
CA ARG A 40 20.57 -18.22 11.94
C ARG A 40 19.05 -18.20 11.97
N LYS A 41 18.41 -17.02 11.91
CA LYS A 41 16.95 -16.89 11.87
C LYS A 41 16.35 -17.62 10.67
N ILE A 42 16.98 -17.51 9.49
CA ILE A 42 16.54 -18.20 8.27
C ILE A 42 16.60 -19.70 8.45
N ASP A 43 17.71 -20.25 8.95
CA ASP A 43 17.89 -21.69 9.10
C ASP A 43 16.93 -22.31 10.13
N GLU A 44 16.39 -21.51 11.05
CA GLU A 44 15.35 -21.91 12.00
C GLU A 44 13.91 -21.81 11.44
N LEU A 45 13.72 -21.21 10.26
CA LEU A 45 12.47 -21.26 9.52
C LEU A 45 12.34 -22.61 8.81
N ASP A 46 11.08 -23.04 8.60
CA ASP A 46 10.76 -24.28 7.90
C ASP A 46 9.92 -24.05 6.64
N GLY A 47 10.00 -25.00 5.71
CA GLY A 47 9.08 -25.11 4.59
C GLY A 47 9.11 -23.90 3.63
N PRO A 48 7.94 -23.39 3.18
CA PRO A 48 7.88 -22.25 2.27
C PRO A 48 8.51 -20.97 2.83
N ALA A 49 8.41 -20.74 4.14
CA ALA A 49 8.95 -19.53 4.76
C ALA A 49 10.48 -19.47 4.65
N ASN A 50 11.17 -20.58 4.96
CA ASN A 50 12.63 -20.70 4.79
C ASN A 50 13.06 -20.42 3.35
N ARG A 51 12.36 -21.02 2.38
CA ARG A 51 12.66 -20.85 0.96
C ARG A 51 12.48 -19.39 0.52
N ARG A 52 11.40 -18.74 0.95
CA ARG A 52 11.11 -17.33 0.63
C ARG A 52 12.15 -16.40 1.24
N ALA A 53 12.55 -16.62 2.49
CA ALA A 53 13.60 -15.82 3.13
C ALA A 53 14.96 -15.97 2.43
N LYS A 54 15.34 -17.19 2.04
CA LYS A 54 16.56 -17.45 1.25
C LYS A 54 16.57 -16.73 -0.10
N LEU A 55 15.42 -16.72 -0.79
CA LEU A 55 15.27 -16.00 -2.05
C LEU A 55 15.32 -14.48 -1.85
N LEU A 56 14.72 -13.96 -0.79
CA LEU A 56 14.76 -12.52 -0.48
C LEU A 56 16.20 -12.02 -0.29
N VAL A 57 17.00 -12.75 0.49
CA VAL A 57 18.43 -12.43 0.69
C VAL A 57 19.19 -12.46 -0.63
N TYR A 58 18.84 -13.38 -1.53
CA TYR A 58 19.44 -13.42 -2.86
C TYR A 58 19.01 -12.25 -3.76
N GLU A 59 17.77 -11.76 -3.66
CA GLU A 59 17.24 -10.76 -4.61
C GLU A 59 17.59 -9.32 -4.29
N THR A 60 18.02 -9.05 -3.07
CA THR A 60 18.02 -7.68 -2.54
C THR A 60 19.40 -7.11 -2.28
N ASP A 61 20.46 -7.93 -2.30
CA ASP A 61 21.85 -7.47 -2.13
C ASP A 61 22.10 -6.71 -0.81
N GLY A 62 21.50 -7.16 0.30
CA GLY A 62 21.69 -6.54 1.63
C GLY A 62 20.37 -6.21 2.35
N PRO A 63 19.48 -5.36 1.77
CA PRO A 63 18.18 -5.01 2.36
C PRO A 63 17.37 -6.20 2.91
N GLY A 64 17.35 -7.33 2.21
CA GLY A 64 16.66 -8.54 2.68
C GLY A 64 17.32 -9.19 3.89
N VAL A 65 18.65 -9.10 4.04
CA VAL A 65 19.36 -9.53 5.24
C VAL A 65 19.02 -8.62 6.40
N LYS A 66 19.08 -7.29 6.20
CA LYS A 66 18.74 -6.29 7.22
C LYS A 66 17.30 -6.45 7.73
N LEU A 67 16.35 -6.68 6.83
CA LEU A 67 14.95 -6.95 7.21
C LEU A 67 14.82 -8.20 8.08
N VAL A 68 15.50 -9.29 7.71
CA VAL A 68 15.46 -10.56 8.46
C VAL A 68 16.17 -10.41 9.81
N ASP A 69 17.26 -9.65 9.86
CA ASP A 69 17.97 -9.35 11.10
C ASP A 69 17.13 -8.53 12.08
N ASP A 70 16.39 -7.53 11.60
CA ASP A 70 15.60 -6.65 12.47
C ASP A 70 14.35 -7.35 13.04
N MET A 71 13.64 -8.13 12.22
CA MET A 71 12.37 -8.74 12.63
C MET A 71 12.53 -9.96 13.54
N ASP A 72 11.57 -10.14 14.45
CA ASP A 72 11.49 -11.32 15.30
C ASP A 72 11.14 -12.58 14.51
N ARG A 73 11.47 -13.75 15.06
CA ARG A 73 11.25 -15.04 14.36
C ARG A 73 9.76 -15.30 14.11
N ALA A 74 8.89 -14.90 15.04
CA ALA A 74 7.44 -15.05 14.89
C ALA A 74 6.94 -14.20 13.71
N ASP A 75 7.33 -12.93 13.68
CA ASP A 75 6.93 -11.96 12.67
C ASP A 75 7.45 -12.31 11.29
N LEU A 76 8.70 -12.79 11.19
CA LEU A 76 9.24 -13.35 9.94
C LEU A 76 8.41 -14.53 9.44
N ARG A 77 8.02 -15.43 10.35
CA ARG A 77 7.20 -16.57 9.99
C ARG A 77 5.84 -16.12 9.47
N THR A 78 5.19 -15.18 10.14
CA THR A 78 3.91 -14.58 9.72
C THR A 78 4.05 -13.94 8.34
N LEU A 79 5.01 -13.03 8.18
CA LEU A 79 5.26 -12.31 6.92
C LEU A 79 5.49 -13.29 5.76
N PHE A 80 6.41 -14.25 5.89
CA PHE A 80 6.73 -15.17 4.81
C PHE A 80 5.67 -16.25 4.59
N GLN A 81 4.75 -16.48 5.52
CA GLN A 81 3.61 -17.37 5.30
C GLN A 81 2.48 -16.66 4.56
N SER A 82 2.17 -15.42 4.94
CA SER A 82 1.09 -14.63 4.36
C SER A 82 1.43 -14.05 2.98
N VAL A 83 2.71 -13.77 2.71
CA VAL A 83 3.14 -13.15 1.45
C VAL A 83 3.88 -14.14 0.56
N GLU A 84 3.26 -14.44 -0.58
CA GLU A 84 3.86 -15.33 -1.58
C GLU A 84 4.71 -14.59 -2.63
N SER A 85 4.42 -13.30 -2.84
CA SER A 85 5.04 -12.48 -3.86
C SER A 85 6.46 -12.06 -3.48
N ARG A 86 7.43 -12.52 -4.27
CA ARG A 86 8.85 -12.15 -4.15
C ARG A 86 9.06 -10.65 -4.36
N ASP A 87 8.40 -10.07 -5.35
CA ASP A 87 8.52 -8.63 -5.65
C ASP A 87 7.97 -7.76 -4.52
N THR A 88 6.92 -8.22 -3.83
CA THR A 88 6.38 -7.53 -2.65
C THR A 88 7.40 -7.53 -1.51
N LEU A 89 7.96 -8.70 -1.17
CA LEU A 89 8.97 -8.82 -0.12
C LEU A 89 10.24 -8.02 -0.45
N ALA A 90 10.69 -8.05 -1.71
CA ALA A 90 11.85 -7.30 -2.15
C ALA A 90 11.62 -5.78 -2.07
N ARG A 91 10.44 -5.28 -2.48
CA ARG A 91 10.08 -3.85 -2.30
C ARG A 91 10.03 -3.46 -0.83
N LEU A 92 9.38 -4.26 0.01
CA LEU A 92 9.29 -4.01 1.44
C LEU A 92 10.69 -3.93 2.09
N SER A 93 11.59 -4.86 1.76
CA SER A 93 12.96 -4.84 2.29
C SER A 93 13.75 -3.60 1.89
N ARG A 94 13.61 -3.14 0.64
CA ARG A 94 14.26 -1.90 0.15
C ARG A 94 13.65 -0.66 0.81
N GLN A 95 12.34 -0.65 1.05
CA GLN A 95 11.65 0.44 1.74
C GLN A 95 12.06 0.50 3.21
N PHE A 96 12.28 -0.66 3.84
CA PHE A 96 12.82 -0.74 5.20
C PHE A 96 14.25 -0.20 5.27
N ASP A 97 15.12 -0.65 4.36
CA ASP A 97 16.50 -0.16 4.29
C ASP A 97 16.58 1.36 4.03
N ALA A 98 15.70 1.88 3.17
CA ALA A 98 15.58 3.31 2.88
C ALA A 98 14.92 4.13 4.01
N GLY A 99 14.43 3.50 5.08
CA GLY A 99 13.73 4.16 6.19
C GLY A 99 12.33 4.68 5.84
N THR A 100 11.76 4.29 4.69
CA THR A 100 10.36 4.57 4.34
C THR A 100 9.39 3.70 5.14
N VAL A 101 9.83 2.48 5.47
CA VAL A 101 9.22 1.57 6.42
C VAL A 101 10.21 1.42 7.58
N GLU A 102 9.71 1.29 8.80
CA GLU A 102 10.52 1.24 10.03
C GLU A 102 10.09 0.00 10.81
N SER A 103 10.86 -0.41 11.83
CA SER A 103 10.56 -1.64 12.60
C SER A 103 9.15 -1.63 13.18
N ARG A 104 8.72 -0.50 13.75
CA ARG A 104 7.35 -0.31 14.26
C ARG A 104 6.26 -0.51 13.21
N HIS A 105 6.56 -0.22 11.94
CA HIS A 105 5.63 -0.46 10.83
C HIS A 105 5.61 -1.95 10.47
N LEU A 106 6.74 -2.64 10.55
CA LEU A 106 6.82 -4.08 10.32
C LEU A 106 6.04 -4.84 11.40
N ASP A 107 6.22 -4.48 12.66
CA ASP A 107 5.46 -5.05 13.79
C ASP A 107 3.96 -4.90 13.55
N GLU A 108 3.52 -3.69 13.17
CA GLU A 108 2.12 -3.42 12.87
C GLU A 108 1.60 -4.17 11.64
N ILE A 109 2.41 -4.26 10.57
CA ILE A 109 2.06 -5.06 9.38
C ILE A 109 1.89 -6.53 9.78
N THR A 110 2.77 -7.08 10.60
CA THR A 110 2.67 -8.48 11.01
C THR A 110 1.50 -8.75 11.95
N ASP A 111 1.16 -7.80 12.83
CA ASP A 111 -0.06 -7.87 13.64
C ASP A 111 -1.32 -7.91 12.75
N LEU A 112 -1.37 -7.05 11.72
CA LEU A 112 -2.50 -6.99 10.79
C LEU A 112 -2.58 -8.23 9.89
N LEU A 113 -1.43 -8.80 9.50
CA LEU A 113 -1.37 -10.08 8.77
C LEU A 113 -1.82 -11.27 9.63
N ASP A 114 -1.51 -11.26 10.92
CA ASP A 114 -1.91 -12.33 11.85
C ASP A 114 -3.40 -12.23 12.23
N SER A 115 -3.92 -11.00 12.42
CA SER A 115 -5.35 -10.77 12.68
C SER A 115 -6.22 -11.05 11.46
N GLY A 116 -5.64 -11.00 10.25
CA GLY A 116 -6.34 -11.11 8.98
C GLY A 116 -6.97 -9.80 8.50
N ASP A 117 -6.64 -8.67 9.12
CA ASP A 117 -7.04 -7.33 8.66
C ASP A 117 -6.22 -6.88 7.44
N MET A 118 -5.05 -7.48 7.21
CA MET A 118 -4.30 -7.42 5.95
C MET A 118 -4.03 -8.81 5.42
N ASP A 119 -3.97 -8.94 4.10
CA ASP A 119 -3.41 -10.11 3.44
C ASP A 119 -2.18 -9.79 2.55
N GLY A 120 -1.70 -10.79 1.82
CA GLY A 120 -0.56 -10.61 0.92
C GLY A 120 -0.83 -9.67 -0.26
N ALA A 121 -2.09 -9.50 -0.68
CA ALA A 121 -2.49 -8.55 -1.71
C ALA A 121 -2.50 -7.13 -1.14
N ASP A 122 -3.01 -6.94 0.07
CA ASP A 122 -2.94 -5.66 0.78
C ASP A 122 -1.51 -5.19 0.98
N LEU A 123 -0.61 -6.06 1.47
CA LEU A 123 0.80 -5.71 1.63
C LEU A 123 1.49 -5.47 0.27
N GLY A 124 1.08 -6.21 -0.75
CA GLY A 124 1.48 -5.97 -2.13
C GLY A 124 1.16 -4.54 -2.56
N ARG A 125 -0.08 -4.10 -2.35
CA ARG A 125 -0.54 -2.77 -2.72
C ARG A 125 0.02 -1.68 -1.81
N PHE A 126 0.18 -1.92 -0.51
CA PHE A 126 0.89 -1.05 0.43
C PHE A 126 2.30 -0.72 -0.08
N SER A 127 3.11 -1.76 -0.37
CA SER A 127 4.48 -1.56 -0.85
C SER A 127 4.50 -0.85 -2.20
N GLN A 128 3.56 -1.16 -3.10
CA GLN A 128 3.45 -0.48 -4.38
C GLN A 128 3.12 1.00 -4.22
N ILE A 129 2.21 1.36 -3.33
CA ILE A 129 1.82 2.76 -3.13
C ILE A 129 3.03 3.58 -2.66
N LEU A 130 3.79 3.06 -1.68
CA LEU A 130 4.98 3.74 -1.18
C LEU A 130 6.10 3.85 -2.23
N ASP A 131 6.24 2.84 -3.08
CA ASP A 131 7.22 2.81 -4.19
C ASP A 131 6.87 3.81 -5.30
N GLN A 132 5.57 4.03 -5.53
CA GLN A 132 5.07 4.81 -6.67
C GLN A 132 4.64 6.25 -6.31
N ARG A 133 4.59 6.63 -5.03
CA ARG A 133 4.05 7.92 -4.56
C ARG A 133 4.68 9.17 -5.18
N ASP A 134 5.90 9.07 -5.67
CA ASP A 134 6.62 10.19 -6.30
C ASP A 134 6.44 10.22 -7.84
N SER A 135 5.68 9.28 -8.40
CA SER A 135 5.54 9.10 -9.86
C SER A 135 4.10 8.87 -10.34
N ASP A 136 3.24 8.25 -9.53
CA ASP A 136 1.84 8.01 -9.86
C ASP A 136 0.99 9.22 -9.44
N PRO A 137 0.33 9.93 -10.38
CA PRO A 137 -0.49 11.10 -10.06
C PRO A 137 -1.72 10.79 -9.19
N MET A 138 -2.12 9.52 -9.06
CA MET A 138 -3.19 9.07 -8.16
C MET A 138 -2.69 8.74 -6.75
N ILE A 139 -1.40 8.89 -6.48
CA ILE A 139 -0.84 8.73 -5.15
C ILE A 139 -0.23 10.05 -4.75
N ASP A 140 -0.71 10.61 -3.64
CA ASP A 140 -0.12 11.81 -3.07
C ASP A 140 1.27 11.50 -2.48
N SER A 141 2.29 12.27 -2.86
CA SER A 141 3.65 12.06 -2.38
C SER A 141 3.81 12.28 -0.88
N GLU A 142 2.85 12.96 -0.23
CA GLU A 142 2.82 13.13 1.23
C GLU A 142 2.29 11.90 2.00
N VAL A 143 1.81 10.87 1.30
CA VAL A 143 1.33 9.61 1.91
C VAL A 143 2.50 8.72 2.29
N GLY A 144 2.62 8.43 3.59
CA GLY A 144 3.62 7.52 4.16
C GLY A 144 3.04 6.20 4.67
N ALA A 145 3.91 5.37 5.26
CA ALA A 145 3.51 4.08 5.83
C ALA A 145 2.43 4.24 6.91
N ASP A 146 2.61 5.18 7.84
CA ASP A 146 1.63 5.51 8.90
C ASP A 146 0.23 5.81 8.37
N ASP A 147 0.16 6.50 7.24
CA ASP A 147 -1.10 6.92 6.61
C ASP A 147 -1.86 5.72 6.06
N LEU A 148 -1.14 4.81 5.41
CA LEU A 148 -1.71 3.59 4.83
C LEU A 148 -2.17 2.63 5.92
N LEU A 149 -1.35 2.43 6.96
CA LEU A 149 -1.73 1.58 8.08
C LEU A 149 -2.93 2.16 8.87
N THR A 150 -2.98 3.50 8.99
CA THR A 150 -4.17 4.18 9.52
C THR A 150 -5.41 3.95 8.64
N ALA A 151 -5.26 3.90 7.32
CA ALA A 151 -6.37 3.59 6.41
C ALA A 151 -6.87 2.16 6.61
N VAL A 152 -5.97 1.17 6.69
CA VAL A 152 -6.31 -0.23 6.98
C VAL A 152 -7.12 -0.35 8.27
N ARG A 153 -6.65 0.25 9.38
CA ARG A 153 -7.38 0.29 10.66
C ARG A 153 -8.76 0.93 10.57
N LYS A 154 -9.02 1.72 9.53
CA LYS A 154 -10.30 2.36 9.24
C LYS A 154 -11.12 1.61 8.19
N ASN A 155 -10.84 0.31 8.07
CA ASN A 155 -11.46 -0.65 7.16
C ASN A 155 -11.20 -0.34 5.69
N SER A 156 -10.00 0.13 5.36
CA SER A 156 -9.56 0.18 3.97
C SER A 156 -9.11 -1.22 3.52
N ASP A 157 -9.60 -1.64 2.37
CA ASP A 157 -9.03 -2.74 1.59
C ASP A 157 -7.99 -2.13 0.65
N LEU A 158 -6.71 -2.31 0.98
CA LEU A 158 -5.64 -1.70 0.19
C LEU A 158 -5.61 -2.33 -1.19
N SER A 159 -5.88 -3.63 -1.33
CA SER A 159 -5.86 -4.34 -2.60
C SER A 159 -6.80 -3.74 -3.65
N ASP A 160 -7.93 -3.18 -3.21
CA ASP A 160 -8.94 -2.50 -4.04
C ASP A 160 -8.71 -0.97 -4.17
N THR A 161 -7.69 -0.41 -3.52
CA THR A 161 -7.45 1.03 -3.48
C THR A 161 -6.96 1.56 -4.83
N ARG A 162 -7.72 2.49 -5.41
CA ARG A 162 -7.45 3.14 -6.70
C ARG A 162 -6.65 4.43 -6.59
N PHE A 163 -6.87 5.22 -5.54
CA PHE A 163 -6.05 6.39 -5.22
C PHE A 163 -6.01 6.59 -3.71
N THR A 164 -4.97 7.26 -3.23
CA THR A 164 -4.86 7.70 -1.83
C THR A 164 -4.19 9.07 -1.76
N LEU A 165 -4.69 9.93 -0.86
CA LEU A 165 -4.19 11.29 -0.71
C LEU A 165 -4.39 11.86 0.70
N LYS A 166 -3.65 12.93 1.01
CA LYS A 166 -3.91 13.78 2.17
C LYS A 166 -4.72 14.99 1.76
N ASP A 167 -5.85 15.19 2.43
CA ASP A 167 -6.65 16.39 2.24
C ASP A 167 -5.97 17.65 2.81
N GLN A 168 -6.63 18.80 2.68
CA GLN A 168 -6.13 20.09 3.18
C GLN A 168 -5.91 20.14 4.70
N LYS A 169 -6.39 19.15 5.46
CA LYS A 169 -6.18 18.99 6.91
C LYS A 169 -5.24 17.82 7.22
N SER A 170 -4.46 17.36 6.25
CA SER A 170 -3.55 16.22 6.34
C SER A 170 -4.23 14.91 6.73
N ARG A 171 -5.54 14.78 6.47
CA ARG A 171 -6.28 13.55 6.73
C ARG A 171 -6.18 12.65 5.50
N VAL A 172 -5.89 11.38 5.72
CA VAL A 172 -5.85 10.36 4.66
C VAL A 172 -7.25 10.14 4.09
N ARG A 173 -7.33 10.09 2.76
CA ARG A 173 -8.54 9.89 1.97
C ARG A 173 -8.22 8.91 0.86
N TRP A 174 -9.10 7.96 0.61
CA TRP A 174 -8.86 6.94 -0.41
C TRP A 174 -10.16 6.56 -1.12
N LEU A 175 -9.99 6.18 -2.39
CA LEU A 175 -11.05 5.61 -3.21
C LEU A 175 -10.71 4.16 -3.49
N GLU A 176 -11.66 3.27 -3.24
CA GLU A 176 -11.59 1.85 -3.59
C GLU A 176 -12.54 1.56 -4.75
N ASP A 177 -12.37 0.39 -5.35
CA ASP A 177 -13.32 -0.18 -6.29
C ASP A 177 -14.75 -0.17 -5.73
N GLY A 178 -14.90 -0.58 -4.48
CA GLY A 178 -16.16 -0.55 -3.75
C GLY A 178 -17.24 -1.44 -4.38
N ASN A 179 -18.50 -1.03 -4.25
CA ASN A 179 -19.68 -1.77 -4.67
C ASN A 179 -20.79 -0.84 -5.22
N SER A 180 -22.02 -1.34 -5.36
CA SER A 180 -23.14 -0.54 -5.91
C SER A 180 -23.66 0.57 -4.98
N GLN A 181 -23.26 0.56 -3.71
CA GLN A 181 -23.67 1.53 -2.69
C GLN A 181 -22.61 2.60 -2.41
N ALA A 182 -21.32 2.27 -2.57
CA ALA A 182 -20.22 3.19 -2.30
C ALA A 182 -18.97 2.88 -3.13
N GLY A 183 -18.10 3.87 -3.29
CA GLY A 183 -16.83 3.75 -4.01
C GLY A 183 -16.95 3.92 -5.52
N TRP A 184 -15.93 3.47 -6.23
CA TRP A 184 -15.80 3.73 -7.67
C TRP A 184 -16.94 3.13 -8.50
N LYS A 185 -17.33 1.88 -8.19
CA LYS A 185 -18.45 1.21 -8.87
C LYS A 185 -19.76 1.98 -8.69
N HIS A 186 -20.03 2.54 -7.51
CA HIS A 186 -21.21 3.36 -7.26
C HIS A 186 -21.19 4.66 -8.07
N ILE A 187 -20.05 5.37 -8.07
CA ILE A 187 -19.86 6.60 -8.84
C ILE A 187 -20.18 6.36 -10.31
N LEU A 188 -19.61 5.31 -10.89
CA LEU A 188 -19.84 5.01 -12.29
C LEU A 188 -21.30 4.62 -12.57
N GLN A 189 -21.85 3.69 -11.79
CA GLN A 189 -23.21 3.19 -12.02
C GLN A 189 -24.30 4.26 -11.89
N ARG A 190 -24.11 5.25 -11.00
CA ARG A 190 -25.13 6.26 -10.71
C ARG A 190 -24.88 7.59 -11.40
N HIS A 191 -23.63 7.95 -11.64
CA HIS A 191 -23.24 9.32 -11.98
C HIS A 191 -22.33 9.43 -13.20
N GLU A 192 -21.81 8.33 -13.78
CA GLU A 192 -20.88 8.37 -14.92
C GLU A 192 -21.37 9.31 -16.05
N ASN A 193 -22.60 9.11 -16.52
CA ASN A 193 -23.13 9.91 -17.64
C ASN A 193 -23.23 11.41 -17.32
N GLN A 194 -23.44 11.77 -16.04
CA GLN A 194 -23.54 13.17 -15.62
C GLN A 194 -22.18 13.87 -15.67
N PHE A 195 -21.09 13.14 -15.45
CA PHE A 195 -19.75 13.70 -15.53
C PHE A 195 -19.35 14.07 -16.95
N TYR A 196 -19.82 13.35 -17.96
CA TYR A 196 -19.52 13.67 -19.36
C TYR A 196 -20.18 14.96 -19.86
N ASP A 197 -21.15 15.50 -19.12
CA ASP A 197 -21.70 16.84 -19.37
C ASP A 197 -20.77 17.97 -18.88
N LEU A 198 -19.72 17.63 -18.11
CA LEU A 198 -18.75 18.61 -17.60
C LEU A 198 -17.65 18.93 -18.63
N PRO A 199 -17.20 20.19 -18.71
CA PRO A 199 -16.09 20.57 -19.58
C PRO A 199 -14.82 19.79 -19.28
N GLY A 200 -14.20 19.22 -20.31
CA GLY A 200 -12.90 18.55 -20.21
C GLY A 200 -12.94 17.13 -19.65
N ILE A 201 -14.13 16.54 -19.44
CA ILE A 201 -14.28 15.16 -19.00
C ILE A 201 -14.76 14.31 -20.18
N SER A 202 -13.99 13.28 -20.54
CA SER A 202 -14.35 12.39 -21.66
C SER A 202 -14.07 10.91 -21.37
N THR A 203 -13.34 10.63 -20.30
CA THR A 203 -12.94 9.28 -19.91
C THR A 203 -13.22 9.03 -18.43
N ARG A 204 -13.24 7.75 -18.05
CA ARG A 204 -13.29 7.35 -16.64
C ARG A 204 -12.07 7.82 -15.84
N ASP A 205 -10.91 7.90 -16.49
CA ASP A 205 -9.70 8.43 -15.85
C ASP A 205 -9.88 9.92 -15.54
N ASP A 206 -10.45 10.71 -16.46
CA ASP A 206 -10.78 12.12 -16.18
C ASP A 206 -11.72 12.27 -14.98
N ILE A 207 -12.71 11.38 -14.84
CA ILE A 207 -13.60 11.35 -13.67
C ILE A 207 -12.80 11.05 -12.41
N GLN A 208 -11.95 10.02 -12.41
CA GLN A 208 -11.15 9.65 -11.24
C GLN A 208 -10.20 10.78 -10.83
N HIS A 209 -9.51 11.41 -11.79
CA HIS A 209 -8.67 12.59 -11.59
C HIS A 209 -9.47 13.76 -11.02
N LEU A 210 -10.70 13.97 -11.49
CA LEU A 210 -11.57 15.02 -10.98
C LEU A 210 -12.00 14.78 -9.53
N VAL A 211 -12.28 13.52 -9.17
CA VAL A 211 -12.58 13.14 -7.78
C VAL A 211 -11.36 13.38 -6.89
N TYR A 212 -10.18 12.92 -7.31
CA TYR A 212 -8.92 13.16 -6.60
C TYR A 212 -8.71 14.66 -6.34
N ARG A 213 -8.76 15.46 -7.41
CA ARG A 213 -8.58 16.91 -7.33
C ARG A 213 -9.64 17.59 -6.46
N THR A 214 -10.90 17.16 -6.53
CA THR A 214 -11.96 17.75 -5.71
C THR A 214 -11.69 17.60 -4.22
N ILE A 215 -11.11 16.47 -3.79
CA ILE A 215 -10.75 16.27 -2.38
C ILE A 215 -9.52 17.13 -2.00
N LYS A 216 -8.53 17.24 -2.88
CA LYS A 216 -7.28 18.00 -2.63
C LYS A 216 -7.49 19.51 -2.65
N GLU A 217 -8.26 20.01 -3.62
CA GLU A 217 -8.39 21.44 -3.95
C GLU A 217 -9.74 22.02 -3.51
N GLY A 218 -10.78 21.19 -3.45
CA GLY A 218 -12.14 21.63 -3.17
C GLY A 218 -12.33 22.13 -1.74
N LYS A 219 -13.38 22.94 -1.54
CA LYS A 219 -13.73 23.43 -0.21
C LYS A 219 -14.46 22.34 0.56
N ALA A 220 -13.96 22.02 1.76
CA ALA A 220 -14.52 21.01 2.64
C ALA A 220 -15.67 21.56 3.51
N TYR A 221 -16.74 20.79 3.61
CA TYR A 221 -17.92 21.05 4.45
C TYR A 221 -18.24 19.81 5.29
N PRO A 222 -18.70 19.96 6.54
CA PRO A 222 -19.17 18.82 7.32
C PRO A 222 -20.42 18.21 6.67
N ASP A 223 -20.47 16.88 6.63
CA ASP A 223 -21.68 16.16 6.23
C ASP A 223 -22.57 15.88 7.46
N PRO A 224 -23.90 16.03 7.37
CA PRO A 224 -24.82 15.76 8.49
C PRO A 224 -24.80 14.33 9.03
N ASP A 225 -24.48 13.35 8.17
CA ASP A 225 -24.50 11.92 8.49
C ASP A 225 -23.11 11.37 8.83
N GLU A 226 -22.24 12.24 9.38
CA GLU A 226 -20.87 11.95 9.79
C GLU A 226 -19.90 11.71 8.61
N GLY A 227 -19.38 12.81 8.06
CA GLY A 227 -18.42 12.78 6.97
C GLY A 227 -17.89 14.15 6.57
N THR A 228 -17.30 14.23 5.39
CA THR A 228 -16.88 15.50 4.76
C THR A 228 -17.32 15.51 3.31
N VAL A 229 -18.01 16.58 2.90
CA VAL A 229 -18.26 16.86 1.48
C VAL A 229 -17.25 17.89 0.99
N TYR A 230 -16.52 17.54 -0.06
CA TYR A 230 -15.65 18.46 -0.79
C TYR A 230 -16.39 18.97 -2.01
N ILE A 231 -16.39 20.28 -2.23
CA ILE A 231 -17.04 20.91 -3.38
C ILE A 231 -16.01 21.72 -4.17
N MET A 232 -15.89 21.44 -5.45
CA MET A 232 -15.00 22.14 -6.37
C MET A 232 -15.81 22.76 -7.53
N ASN A 233 -15.48 24.01 -7.88
CA ASN A 233 -15.99 24.64 -9.09
C ASN A 233 -15.15 24.14 -10.29
N VAL A 234 -15.81 23.61 -11.32
CA VAL A 234 -15.17 23.03 -12.52
C VAL A 234 -15.48 23.82 -13.80
N GLY A 235 -16.19 24.94 -13.66
CA GLY A 235 -16.57 25.87 -14.72
C GLY A 235 -17.22 27.11 -14.13
N SER A 236 -17.86 27.95 -14.97
CA SER A 236 -18.54 29.17 -14.48
C SER A 236 -19.69 28.84 -13.53
N ASP A 237 -20.46 27.78 -13.84
CA ASP A 237 -21.67 27.40 -13.11
C ASP A 237 -21.72 25.91 -12.75
N SER A 238 -20.66 25.16 -13.09
CA SER A 238 -20.56 23.73 -12.82
C SER A 238 -19.77 23.46 -11.55
N LYS A 239 -20.34 22.62 -10.68
CA LYS A 239 -19.72 22.15 -9.44
C LYS A 239 -19.62 20.63 -9.45
N VAL A 240 -18.67 20.10 -8.70
CA VAL A 240 -18.61 18.67 -8.36
C VAL A 240 -18.53 18.55 -6.86
N MET A 241 -19.27 17.58 -6.32
CA MET A 241 -19.17 17.18 -4.93
C MET A 241 -18.56 15.79 -4.80
N VAL A 242 -17.74 15.60 -3.77
CA VAL A 242 -17.24 14.29 -3.33
C VAL A 242 -17.58 14.13 -1.87
N LEU A 243 -18.34 13.08 -1.53
CA LEU A 243 -18.64 12.70 -0.15
C LEU A 243 -17.62 11.66 0.31
N VAL A 244 -16.95 11.97 1.40
CA VAL A 244 -16.04 11.08 2.11
C VAL A 244 -16.65 10.76 3.47
N GLY A 245 -16.76 9.48 3.81
CA GLY A 245 -17.22 9.04 5.13
C GLY A 245 -16.26 9.45 6.25
N GLY A 246 -16.72 9.39 7.51
CA GLY A 246 -15.90 9.72 8.68
C GLY A 246 -14.58 8.95 8.77
N ASN A 247 -14.54 7.73 8.22
CA ASN A 247 -13.35 6.89 8.16
C ASN A 247 -12.30 7.35 7.12
N GLY A 248 -12.69 8.13 6.11
CA GLY A 248 -11.81 8.60 5.03
C GLY A 248 -12.05 7.95 3.67
N TYR A 249 -12.96 6.97 3.58
CA TYR A 249 -13.35 6.32 2.34
C TYR A 249 -14.25 7.22 1.49
N VAL A 250 -13.98 7.31 0.18
CA VAL A 250 -14.88 7.99 -0.76
C VAL A 250 -16.15 7.17 -0.96
N VAL A 251 -17.26 7.70 -0.47
CA VAL A 251 -18.58 7.07 -0.58
C VAL A 251 -19.17 7.30 -1.97
N THR A 252 -19.20 8.56 -2.42
CA THR A 252 -19.77 8.93 -3.72
C THR A 252 -19.19 10.24 -4.24
N ALA A 253 -19.34 10.46 -5.53
CA ALA A 253 -18.99 11.69 -6.23
C ALA A 253 -19.98 11.93 -7.35
N ARG A 254 -20.38 13.20 -7.55
CA ARG A 254 -21.28 13.58 -8.64
C ARG A 254 -21.19 15.07 -8.98
N PRO A 255 -21.60 15.46 -10.20
CA PRO A 255 -21.87 16.86 -10.50
C PRO A 255 -22.95 17.47 -9.59
N GLY A 256 -22.82 18.77 -9.32
CA GLY A 256 -23.69 19.58 -8.47
C GLY A 256 -23.23 19.67 -7.01
N THR A 257 -24.17 20.01 -6.14
CA THR A 257 -23.98 20.15 -4.69
C THR A 257 -24.93 19.22 -3.91
N PRO A 258 -24.66 18.95 -2.63
CA PRO A 258 -25.61 18.26 -1.76
C PRO A 258 -26.94 19.00 -1.67
N SER A 259 -28.05 18.27 -1.53
CA SER A 259 -29.40 18.85 -1.46
C SER A 259 -29.62 19.78 -0.26
N TRP A 260 -28.80 19.65 0.78
CA TRP A 260 -28.80 20.49 1.97
C TRP A 260 -27.90 21.74 1.84
N PHE A 261 -27.08 21.85 0.79
CA PHE A 261 -26.04 22.88 0.68
C PHE A 261 -26.56 24.28 0.28
N GLU A 262 -27.66 24.34 -0.46
CA GLU A 262 -28.21 25.60 -1.02
C GLU A 262 -29.52 26.04 -0.33
N LYS A 263 -29.81 25.49 0.86
CA LYS A 263 -30.90 25.94 1.73
C LYS A 263 -30.36 26.92 2.78
#